data_AF-A0A655AYJ5-F1
#
_entry.id   AF-A0A655AYJ5-F1
#
_cell.length_a   1.000
_cell.length_b   1.000
_cell.length_c   1.000
_cell.angle_alpha   90.00
_cell.angle_beta   90.00
_cell.angle_gamma   90.00
#
_symmetry.space_group_name_H-M   'P 1'
#
loop_
_entity.id
_entity.type
_entity.pdbx_description
1 polymer ?
#
loop_
_entity_poly.entity_id
_entity_poly.type
_entity_poly.pdbx_seq_one_letter_code
_entity_poly.pdbx_strand_id
1 'polypeptide(L)' 'MDAKRDCASVMVYLNRTVTDKTRQPLYDGSRLRVDFQRIDGKWLIAYITPI' A
#
# COMPACT_ATOMS: atom_id res chain seq x y z
N MET A 1 -28.51 -12.06 -10.04
CA MET A 1 -27.33 -12.18 -9.14
C MET A 1 -26.32 -11.15 -9.60
N ASP A 2 -26.05 -10.13 -8.79
CA ASP A 2 -25.05 -9.10 -9.12
C ASP A 2 -23.67 -9.54 -8.63
N ALA A 3 -22.69 -9.58 -9.52
CA ALA A 3 -21.31 -9.85 -9.14
C ALA A 3 -20.77 -8.68 -8.30
N LYS A 4 -20.34 -8.96 -7.07
CA LYS A 4 -19.69 -7.99 -6.19
C LYS A 4 -18.25 -8.41 -5.95
N ARG A 5 -17.35 -7.43 -5.87
CA ARG A 5 -15.95 -7.63 -5.51
C ARG A 5 -15.77 -7.28 -4.03
N ASP A 6 -15.24 -8.23 -3.28
CA ASP A 6 -14.95 -8.07 -1.86
C ASP A 6 -13.44 -8.08 -1.56
N CYS A 7 -12.61 -8.38 -2.56
CA CYS A 7 -11.15 -8.37 -2.46
C CYS A 7 -10.53 -7.65 -3.68
N ALA A 8 -9.37 -7.02 -3.47
CA ALA A 8 -8.55 -6.42 -4.52
C ALA A 8 -7.06 -6.43 -4.15
N SER A 9 -6.17 -6.49 -5.13
CA SER A 9 -4.72 -6.33 -4.95
C SER A 9 -4.22 -5.21 -5.85
N VAL A 10 -3.45 -4.27 -5.29
CA VAL A 10 -2.95 -3.09 -5.99
C VAL A 10 -1.45 -2.94 -5.79
N MET A 11 -0.73 -2.55 -6.85
CA MET A 11 0.67 -2.12 -6.78
C MET A 11 0.74 -0.65 -6.41
N VAL A 12 1.50 -0.32 -5.37
CA VAL A 12 1.70 1.06 -4.89
C VAL A 12 3.17 1.39 -5.00
N TYR A 13 3.46 2.56 -5.59
CA TYR A 13 4.79 3.14 -5.63
C TYR A 13 4.85 4.29 -4.63
N LEU A 14 5.78 4.21 -3.67
CA LEU A 14 5.98 5.23 -2.65
C LEU A 14 7.40 5.78 -2.75
N ASN A 15 7.51 7.06 -3.10
CA ASN A 15 8.76 7.80 -3.00
C ASN A 15 8.76 8.53 -1.66
N ARG A 16 9.64 8.13 -0.74
CA ARG A 16 9.81 8.82 0.55
C ARG A 16 11.16 9.51 0.64
N THR A 17 11.18 10.71 1.21
CA THR A 17 12.41 11.36 1.68
C THR A 17 12.55 11.05 3.16
N VAL A 18 13.60 10.31 3.53
CA VAL A 18 13.93 10.01 4.91
C VAL A 18 15.09 10.91 5.33
N THR A 19 14.89 11.70 6.39
CA THR A 19 15.97 12.46 7.02
C THR A 19 16.39 11.70 8.27
N ASP A 20 17.59 11.12 8.26
CA ASP A 20 18.16 10.50 9.45
C ASP A 20 18.96 11.51 10.29
N LYS A 21 19.64 11.04 11.34
CA LYS A 21 20.48 11.88 12.21
C LYS A 21 21.66 12.55 11.48
N THR A 22 21.99 12.10 10.26
CA THR A 22 23.03 12.68 9.40
C THR A 22 22.53 13.86 8.55
N ARG A 23 21.22 14.18 8.62
CA ARG A 23 20.57 15.30 7.90
C ARG A 23 20.65 15.21 6.36
N GLN A 24 20.97 14.05 5.81
CA GLN A 24 20.96 13.84 4.36
C GLN A 24 19.58 13.29 3.93
N PRO A 25 18.96 13.85 2.87
CA PRO A 25 17.72 13.30 2.33
C PRO A 25 18.01 11.98 1.62
N LEU A 26 17.55 10.87 2.18
CA LEU A 26 17.55 9.57 1.51
C LEU A 26 16.26 9.39 0.74
N TYR A 27 16.36 9.20 -0.58
CA TYR A 27 15.25 8.81 -1.43
C TYR A 27 15.15 7.29 -1.47
N ASP A 28 14.09 6.76 -0.86
CA ASP A 28 13.76 5.34 -0.91
C ASP A 28 12.46 5.17 -1.70
N GLY A 29 12.59 4.54 -2.88
CA GLY A 29 11.45 4.13 -3.68
C GLY A 29 11.00 2.75 -3.24
N SER A 30 9.88 2.67 -2.53
CA SER A 30 9.29 1.40 -2.12
C SER A 30 8.15 1.01 -3.05
N ARG A 31 8.20 -0.21 -3.59
CA ARG A 31 7.04 -0.82 -4.25
C ARG A 31 6.38 -1.74 -3.25
N LEU A 32 5.07 -1.59 -3.12
CA LEU A 32 4.27 -2.33 -2.17
C LEU A 32 3.12 -2.99 -2.92
N ARG A 33 2.89 -4.27 -2.67
CA ARG A 33 1.60 -4.88 -2.96
C ARG A 33 0.70 -4.62 -1.76
N VAL A 34 -0.46 -4.03 -2.01
CA VAL A 34 -1.48 -3.81 -0.98
C VAL A 34 -2.70 -4.63 -1.34
N ASP A 35 -3.05 -5.56 -0.45
CA ASP A 35 -4.26 -6.34 -0.55
C ASP A 35 -5.36 -5.65 0.27
N PHE A 36 -6.54 -5.49 -0.33
CA PHE A 36 -7.71 -4.87 0.26
C PHE A 36 -8.84 -5.87 0.44
N GLN A 37 -9.60 -5.71 1.52
CA GLN A 37 -10.85 -6.41 1.77
C GLN A 37 -11.98 -5.42 2.00
N ARG A 38 -13.16 -5.72 1.47
CA ARG A 38 -14.36 -4.93 1.69
C ARG A 38 -15.10 -5.43 2.93
N ILE A 39 -15.21 -4.59 3.97
CA ILE A 39 -15.92 -4.87 5.21
C ILE A 39 -16.89 -3.72 5.47
N ASP A 40 -18.17 -4.04 5.69
CA ASP A 40 -19.24 -3.05 5.89
C ASP A 40 -19.27 -1.93 4.84
N GLY A 41 -19.05 -2.32 3.59
CA GLY A 41 -19.03 -1.41 2.44
C GLY A 41 -17.73 -0.61 2.26
N LYS A 42 -16.79 -0.66 3.21
CA LYS A 42 -15.50 0.06 3.17
C LYS A 42 -14.37 -0.85 2.71
N TRP A 43 -13.45 -0.31 1.92
CA TRP A 43 -12.21 -1.00 1.56
C TRP A 43 -11.16 -0.75 2.63
N LEU A 44 -10.72 -1.82 3.28
CA LEU A 44 -9.70 -1.79 4.32
C LEU A 44 -8.45 -2.53 3.84
N ILE A 45 -7.28 -2.07 4.26
CA ILE A 45 -6.02 -2.75 3.97
C ILE A 45 -5.99 -4.05 4.79
N ALA A 46 -5.94 -5.18 4.10
CA ALA A 46 -5.80 -6.49 4.70
C ALA A 46 -4.33 -6.85 4.91
N TYR A 47 -3.47 -6.53 3.94
CA TYR A 47 -2.04 -6.84 4.01
C TYR A 47 -1.18 -5.90 3.15
N ILE A 48 0.06 -5.67 3.58
CA ILE A 48 1.08 -4.91 2.84
C ILE A 48 2.32 -5.79 2.68
N THR A 49 2.72 -6.03 1.44
CA THR A 49 3.93 -6.80 1.10
C THR A 49 4.95 -5.91 0.39
N PRO A 50 6.18 -5.74 0.89
CA PRO A 50 7.27 -5.14 0.12
C PRO A 50 7.66 -6.00 -1.09
N ILE A 51 7.96 -5.38 -2.24
CA ILE A 51 8.34 -6.06 -3.51
C ILE A 51 9.45 -5.35 -4.30
#